data_AF-A0A5C7UWY9-F1
#
_entry.id   AF-A0A5C7UWY9-F1
#
_cell.length_a   1.000
_cell.length_b   1.000
_cell.length_c   1.000
_cell.angle_alpha   90.00
_cell.angle_beta   90.00
_cell.angle_gamma   90.00
#
_symmetry.space_group_name_H-M   'P 1'
#
loop_
_entity.id
_entity.type
_entity.pdbx_description
1 polymer ?
#
loop_
_entity_poly.entity_id
_entity_poly.type
_entity_poly.pdbx_seq_one_letter_code
_entity_poly.pdbx_strand_id
1 'polypeptide(L)'
;MITKKFKFSSHTALGVAILLMGTSHSAFSHTRLEIPTVAEGVRVTNNVVIGHSCGEGKNTIASTVVFPDGIDSTVKVNGAQSAEPIESYVSNYGNLYQKILDHSVFQFENEKKDANGNVVGFWVKGGKMPEGYTVYLPFRAGAMFIEPASCAKSVKVVLGIADICRVTPISGFKDGVLETWTPAVGSKYDGVGLGGYDSPATLTVMRDLVNNPMDASCGDGVDVEIIPSAAQLDRDMPIINTNGTQYWPKP
;
A
#
# COMPACT_ATOMS: atom_id res chain seq x y z
N MET A 1 48.13 -43.59 39.58
CA MET A 1 47.02 -43.11 38.73
C MET A 1 46.12 -42.22 39.57
N ILE A 2 46.19 -40.91 39.39
CA ILE A 2 45.37 -39.93 40.12
C ILE A 2 44.55 -39.17 39.09
N THR A 3 43.24 -39.40 39.12
CA THR A 3 42.24 -38.88 38.19
C THR A 3 41.93 -37.41 38.51
N LYS A 4 42.22 -36.50 37.57
CA LYS A 4 41.79 -35.10 37.65
C LYS A 4 40.29 -35.01 37.42
N LYS A 5 39.54 -34.51 38.41
CA LYS A 5 38.13 -34.12 38.25
C LYS A 5 38.07 -32.79 37.49
N PHE A 6 37.54 -32.80 36.27
CA PHE A 6 37.15 -31.59 35.57
C PHE A 6 35.84 -31.06 36.17
N LYS A 7 35.85 -29.80 36.62
CA LYS A 7 34.66 -29.06 37.05
C LYS A 7 33.88 -28.65 35.80
N PHE A 8 32.65 -29.10 35.66
CA PHE A 8 31.68 -28.53 34.72
C PHE A 8 31.19 -27.19 35.28
N SER A 9 31.47 -26.11 34.56
CA SER A 9 30.85 -24.80 34.79
C SER A 9 29.53 -24.76 34.03
N SER A 10 28.45 -24.64 34.77
CA SER A 10 27.11 -24.31 34.28
C SER A 10 27.04 -22.82 33.89
N HIS A 11 26.08 -22.48 33.02
CA HIS A 11 25.65 -21.13 32.59
C HIS A 11 26.54 -20.54 31.48
N THR A 12 26.06 -20.17 30.28
CA THR A 12 24.76 -19.64 29.85
C THR A 12 24.50 -20.07 28.40
N ALA A 13 23.36 -20.73 28.15
CA ALA A 13 22.87 -20.96 26.79
C ALA A 13 22.37 -19.62 26.22
N LEU A 14 23.00 -19.16 25.15
CA LEU A 14 22.56 -18.00 24.38
C LEU A 14 21.24 -18.39 23.69
N GLY A 15 20.12 -17.89 24.21
CA GLY A 15 18.80 -18.12 23.64
C GLY A 15 18.70 -17.47 22.27
N VAL A 16 18.60 -18.27 21.22
CA VAL A 16 18.15 -17.83 19.91
C VAL A 16 16.65 -17.51 20.04
N ALA A 17 16.32 -16.23 20.17
CA ALA A 17 14.95 -15.76 20.03
C ALA A 17 14.58 -15.88 18.55
N ILE A 18 13.96 -17.00 18.18
CA ILE A 18 13.29 -17.18 16.90
C ILE A 18 12.15 -16.16 16.88
N LEU A 19 12.30 -15.09 16.09
CA LEU A 19 11.19 -14.24 15.68
C LEU A 19 10.14 -15.15 15.02
N LEU A 20 9.09 -15.48 15.76
CA LEU A 20 7.81 -15.91 15.21
C LEU A 20 7.23 -14.69 14.48
N MET A 21 7.71 -14.44 13.26
CA MET A 21 6.94 -13.64 12.30
C MET A 21 5.67 -14.44 12.04
N GLY A 22 4.57 -13.98 12.63
CA GLY A 22 3.25 -14.50 12.35
C GLY A 22 3.02 -14.47 10.85
N THR A 23 2.95 -15.65 10.24
CA THR A 23 2.42 -15.81 8.89
C THR A 23 0.92 -15.57 8.98
N SER A 24 0.53 -14.29 8.99
CA SER A 24 -0.82 -13.92 8.59
C SER A 24 -0.98 -14.41 7.16
N HIS A 25 -1.68 -15.53 7.01
CA HIS A 25 -2.14 -16.03 5.73
C HIS A 25 -3.12 -15.00 5.18
N SER A 26 -2.60 -13.96 4.54
CA SER A 26 -3.38 -13.16 3.62
C SER A 26 -3.88 -14.14 2.57
N ALA A 27 -5.19 -14.19 2.35
CA ALA A 27 -5.72 -14.95 1.22
C ALA A 27 -4.87 -14.58 0.00
N PHE A 28 -4.16 -15.56 -0.57
CA PHE A 28 -3.17 -15.42 -1.65
C PHE A 28 -3.75 -14.83 -2.94
N SER A 29 -4.99 -14.38 -2.89
CA SER A 29 -5.74 -13.82 -3.98
C SER A 29 -5.67 -12.28 -4.00
N HIS A 30 -5.72 -11.60 -2.85
CA HIS A 30 -5.86 -10.13 -2.89
C HIS A 30 -4.64 -9.42 -3.47
N THR A 31 -4.87 -8.34 -4.22
CA THR A 31 -3.80 -7.47 -4.66
C THR A 31 -3.14 -6.78 -3.46
N ARG A 32 -1.81 -6.90 -3.37
CA ARG A 32 -1.00 -6.43 -2.23
C ARG A 32 0.28 -5.76 -2.71
N LEU A 33 1.03 -5.17 -1.79
CA LEU A 33 2.40 -4.76 -2.07
C LEU A 33 3.35 -5.94 -1.85
N GLU A 34 4.35 -6.09 -2.71
CA GLU A 34 5.38 -7.12 -2.55
C GLU A 34 6.19 -6.90 -1.26
N ILE A 35 6.55 -5.65 -0.99
CA ILE A 35 7.23 -5.23 0.23
C ILE A 35 6.25 -4.37 1.05
N PRO A 36 5.50 -4.97 1.99
CA PRO A 36 4.49 -4.24 2.76
C PRO A 36 5.09 -3.39 3.90
N THR A 37 6.35 -3.61 4.26
CA THR A 37 7.01 -2.91 5.37
C THR A 37 8.42 -2.47 4.96
N VAL A 38 8.76 -1.21 5.25
CA VAL A 38 10.08 -0.62 4.99
C VAL A 38 10.56 0.15 6.21
N ALA A 39 11.88 0.38 6.31
CA ALA A 39 12.43 1.31 7.28
C ALA A 39 12.26 2.76 6.81
N GLU A 40 12.08 3.66 7.77
CA GLU A 40 12.16 5.11 7.58
C GLU A 40 13.47 5.50 6.86
N GLY A 41 13.41 6.52 6.02
CA GLY A 41 14.58 7.04 5.30
C GLY A 41 15.07 6.12 4.16
N VAL A 42 14.45 4.95 3.96
CA VAL A 42 14.86 4.00 2.92
C VAL A 42 13.99 4.13 1.68
N ARG A 43 14.63 4.36 0.54
CA ARG A 43 14.00 4.29 -0.78
C ARG A 43 13.99 2.84 -1.27
N VAL A 44 12.83 2.35 -1.72
CA VAL A 44 12.70 0.99 -2.27
C VAL A 44 12.05 1.00 -3.65
N THR A 45 12.42 0.02 -4.47
CA THR A 45 11.56 -0.43 -5.58
C THR A 45 10.60 -1.45 -5.02
N ASN A 46 9.33 -1.31 -5.33
CA ASN A 46 8.25 -2.17 -4.84
C ASN A 46 7.27 -2.42 -5.99
N ASN A 47 6.35 -3.36 -5.78
CA ASN A 47 5.37 -3.73 -6.77
C ASN A 47 3.99 -3.77 -6.15
N VAL A 48 2.99 -3.27 -6.88
CA VAL A 48 1.60 -3.73 -6.67
C VAL A 48 1.50 -5.09 -7.35
N VAL A 49 1.19 -6.12 -6.57
CA VAL A 49 1.16 -7.52 -6.98
C VAL A 49 -0.29 -7.93 -7.20
N ILE A 50 -0.70 -8.05 -8.45
CA ILE A 50 -2.02 -8.58 -8.81
C ILE A 50 -1.94 -10.10 -8.72
N GLY A 51 -2.55 -10.69 -7.69
CA GLY A 51 -2.45 -12.11 -7.36
C GLY A 51 -3.31 -13.03 -8.24
N HIS A 52 -4.47 -12.52 -8.69
CA HIS A 52 -5.32 -13.17 -9.69
C HIS A 52 -6.06 -12.13 -10.52
N SER A 53 -6.56 -12.58 -11.67
CA SER A 53 -7.58 -11.85 -12.43
C SER A 53 -8.96 -11.97 -11.77
N CYS A 54 -9.98 -11.23 -12.20
CA CYS A 54 -11.33 -11.18 -11.59
C CYS A 54 -12.16 -12.49 -11.71
N GLY A 55 -11.53 -13.68 -11.71
CA GLY A 55 -12.17 -14.99 -11.79
C GLY A 55 -12.75 -15.36 -13.16
N GLU A 56 -13.27 -16.59 -13.25
CA GLU A 56 -14.04 -17.12 -14.39
C GLU A 56 -13.32 -17.07 -15.76
N GLY A 57 -12.00 -17.27 -15.80
CA GLY A 57 -11.22 -17.26 -17.04
C GLY A 57 -11.13 -15.88 -17.71
N LYS A 58 -11.49 -14.79 -17.02
CA LYS A 58 -11.38 -13.42 -17.53
C LYS A 58 -9.95 -12.93 -17.37
N ASN A 59 -9.56 -11.98 -18.21
CA ASN A 59 -8.25 -11.35 -18.10
C ASN A 59 -8.36 -10.00 -17.38
N THR A 60 -7.40 -9.67 -16.52
CA THR A 60 -7.21 -8.28 -16.09
C THR A 60 -6.65 -7.49 -17.27
N ILE A 61 -7.40 -6.49 -17.70
CA ILE A 61 -7.11 -5.67 -18.88
C ILE A 61 -6.58 -4.28 -18.54
N ALA A 62 -6.82 -3.83 -17.30
CA ALA A 62 -6.33 -2.58 -16.75
C ALA A 62 -6.25 -2.66 -15.22
N SER A 63 -5.46 -1.77 -14.62
CA SER A 63 -5.43 -1.56 -13.17
C SER A 63 -5.19 -0.08 -12.88
N THR A 64 -5.69 0.39 -11.73
CA THR A 64 -5.56 1.77 -11.26
C THR A 64 -5.17 1.76 -9.79
N VAL A 65 -4.23 2.63 -9.43
CA VAL A 65 -3.65 2.72 -8.09
C VAL A 65 -3.66 4.18 -7.65
N VAL A 66 -4.08 4.42 -6.41
CA VAL A 66 -4.14 5.73 -5.76
C VAL A 66 -3.45 5.65 -4.39
N PHE A 67 -2.47 6.52 -4.17
CA PHE A 67 -1.85 6.76 -2.87
C PHE A 67 -2.52 7.98 -2.21
N PRO A 68 -2.64 8.05 -0.87
CA PRO A 68 -3.19 9.24 -0.23
C PRO A 68 -2.39 10.48 -0.61
N ASP A 69 -3.05 11.54 -1.07
CA ASP A 69 -2.39 12.77 -1.54
C ASP A 69 -1.94 13.69 -0.39
N GLY A 70 -2.52 13.50 0.78
CA GLY A 70 -2.24 14.27 1.99
C GLY A 70 -2.98 15.59 2.09
N ILE A 71 -3.89 15.90 1.15
CA ILE A 71 -4.67 17.14 1.13
C ILE A 71 -5.90 17.00 2.03
N ASP A 72 -6.69 15.94 1.81
CA ASP A 72 -7.89 15.63 2.57
C ASP A 72 -7.89 14.19 3.12
N SER A 73 -6.73 13.55 3.10
CA SER A 73 -6.49 12.22 3.68
C SER A 73 -7.00 12.12 5.11
N THR A 74 -7.61 10.98 5.43
CA THR A 74 -7.95 10.64 6.81
C THR A 74 -6.72 10.15 7.54
N VAL A 75 -6.44 10.76 8.70
CA VAL A 75 -5.38 10.31 9.62
C VAL A 75 -6.00 9.54 10.78
N LYS A 76 -5.45 8.37 11.08
CA LYS A 76 -5.78 7.62 12.31
C LYS A 76 -4.54 7.43 13.16
N VAL A 77 -4.72 7.46 14.49
CA VAL A 77 -3.69 7.19 15.48
C VAL A 77 -4.21 6.07 16.37
N ASN A 78 -3.50 4.94 16.40
CA ASN A 78 -3.91 3.71 17.07
C ASN A 78 -5.36 3.30 16.70
N GLY A 79 -5.72 3.48 15.43
CA GLY A 79 -7.04 3.16 14.89
C GLY A 79 -8.14 4.20 15.13
N ALA A 80 -7.92 5.19 15.99
CA ALA A 80 -8.87 6.29 16.22
C ALA A 80 -8.60 7.44 15.23
N GLN A 81 -9.64 8.07 14.71
CA GLN A 81 -9.48 9.23 13.82
C GLN A 81 -8.81 10.40 14.57
N SER A 82 -7.80 11.00 13.94
CA SER A 82 -7.09 12.17 14.45
C SER A 82 -7.50 13.42 13.65
N ALA A 83 -7.47 14.58 14.32
CA ALA A 83 -7.62 15.88 13.69
C ALA A 83 -6.26 16.54 13.37
N GLU A 84 -5.16 15.91 13.78
CA GLU A 84 -3.81 16.40 13.48
C GLU A 84 -3.50 16.22 11.99
N PRO A 85 -2.83 17.20 11.36
CA PRO A 85 -2.42 17.10 9.97
C PRO A 85 -1.32 16.03 9.80
N ILE A 86 -1.09 15.56 8.58
CA ILE A 86 -0.08 14.52 8.30
C ILE A 86 1.31 14.99 8.70
N GLU A 87 1.60 16.28 8.56
CA GLU A 87 2.87 16.91 8.90
C GLU A 87 3.21 16.80 10.39
N SER A 88 2.22 16.51 11.25
CA SER A 88 2.46 16.17 12.65
C SER A 88 3.13 14.80 12.83
N TYR A 89 3.15 13.96 11.80
CA TYR A 89 3.70 12.59 11.84
C TYR A 89 4.72 12.31 10.73
N VAL A 90 4.71 13.04 9.62
CA VAL A 90 5.62 12.84 8.48
C VAL A 90 6.15 14.19 8.00
N SER A 91 7.47 14.37 8.02
CA SER A 91 8.11 15.67 7.73
C SER A 91 8.23 15.99 6.24
N ASN A 92 8.10 14.99 5.37
CA ASN A 92 8.29 15.13 3.92
C ASN A 92 7.18 14.48 3.07
N TYR A 93 5.94 14.47 3.57
CA TYR A 93 4.84 13.85 2.83
C TYR A 93 4.55 14.61 1.53
N GLY A 94 4.18 13.87 0.48
CA GLY A 94 3.95 14.39 -0.86
C GLY A 94 4.98 13.90 -1.88
N ASN A 95 4.49 13.49 -3.05
CA ASN A 95 5.31 13.05 -4.20
C ASN A 95 6.32 11.93 -3.87
N LEU A 96 5.99 11.07 -2.90
CA LEU A 96 6.87 9.97 -2.48
C LEU A 96 6.82 8.77 -3.42
N TYR A 97 5.83 8.66 -4.29
CA TYR A 97 5.62 7.49 -5.14
C TYR A 97 5.84 7.85 -6.60
N GLN A 98 6.53 6.98 -7.34
CA GLN A 98 6.77 7.21 -8.76
C GLN A 98 6.61 5.90 -9.52
N LYS A 99 5.88 5.89 -10.64
CA LYS A 99 5.74 4.68 -11.46
C LYS A 99 7.08 4.35 -12.10
N ILE A 100 7.45 3.07 -12.12
CA ILE A 100 8.57 2.60 -12.94
C ILE A 100 7.99 2.13 -14.27
N LEU A 101 8.55 2.61 -15.38
CA LEU A 101 8.05 2.24 -16.70
C LEU A 101 8.17 0.73 -16.93
N ASP A 102 7.05 0.06 -17.20
CA ASP A 102 7.02 -1.37 -17.53
C ASP A 102 5.86 -1.73 -18.46
N HIS A 103 6.19 -2.37 -19.59
CA HIS A 103 5.24 -2.81 -20.60
C HIS A 103 5.17 -4.33 -20.76
N SER A 104 5.66 -5.08 -19.75
CA SER A 104 5.69 -6.54 -19.79
C SER A 104 4.32 -7.18 -19.99
N VAL A 105 3.26 -6.58 -19.41
CA VAL A 105 1.88 -7.08 -19.48
C VAL A 105 0.92 -6.04 -20.07
N PHE A 106 1.09 -4.76 -19.72
CA PHE A 106 0.18 -3.69 -20.11
C PHE A 106 0.84 -2.75 -21.12
N GLN A 107 0.17 -2.54 -22.26
CA GLN A 107 0.73 -1.74 -23.35
C GLN A 107 0.81 -0.24 -23.02
N PHE A 108 -0.11 0.27 -22.20
CA PHE A 108 -0.20 1.70 -21.91
C PHE A 108 -0.21 1.93 -20.41
N GLU A 109 0.47 2.99 -19.97
CA GLU A 109 0.48 3.40 -18.59
C GLU A 109 0.76 4.89 -18.46
N ASN A 110 0.37 5.47 -17.32
CA ASN A 110 0.73 6.83 -16.96
C ASN A 110 0.61 7.06 -15.45
N GLU A 111 1.25 8.10 -14.96
CA GLU A 111 1.09 8.61 -13.60
C GLU A 111 -0.16 9.48 -13.49
N LYS A 112 -0.77 9.46 -12.32
CA LYS A 112 -1.82 10.39 -11.90
C LYS A 112 -1.15 11.49 -11.10
N LYS A 113 -1.47 12.74 -11.41
CA LYS A 113 -0.84 13.90 -10.77
C LYS A 113 -1.90 14.83 -10.19
N ASP A 114 -1.59 15.40 -9.03
CA ASP A 114 -2.37 16.48 -8.45
C ASP A 114 -2.11 17.80 -9.19
N ALA A 115 -2.76 18.88 -8.73
CA ALA A 115 -2.61 20.22 -9.31
C ALA A 115 -1.17 20.79 -9.19
N ASN A 116 -0.36 20.28 -8.26
CA ASN A 116 1.03 20.69 -8.06
C ASN A 116 2.03 19.83 -8.85
N GLY A 117 1.54 18.82 -9.58
CA GLY A 117 2.36 17.88 -10.34
C GLY A 117 2.92 16.73 -9.50
N ASN A 118 2.52 16.60 -8.23
CA ASN A 118 2.90 15.46 -7.40
C ASN A 118 2.21 14.21 -7.91
N VAL A 119 2.93 13.10 -7.92
CA VAL A 119 2.35 11.81 -8.29
C VAL A 119 1.50 11.28 -7.13
N VAL A 120 0.21 11.08 -7.39
CA VAL A 120 -0.79 10.56 -6.43
C VAL A 120 -1.25 9.15 -6.77
N GLY A 121 -0.68 8.55 -7.80
CA GLY A 121 -1.06 7.23 -8.29
C GLY A 121 -0.61 6.97 -9.70
N PHE A 122 -1.09 5.87 -10.28
CA PHE A 122 -0.83 5.51 -11.66
C PHE A 122 -1.92 4.59 -12.20
N TRP A 123 -1.95 4.41 -13.51
CA TRP A 123 -2.80 3.42 -14.16
C TRP A 123 -2.04 2.68 -15.24
N VAL A 124 -2.50 1.46 -15.52
CA VAL A 124 -2.04 0.61 -16.61
C VAL A 124 -3.25 0.08 -17.38
N LYS A 125 -3.15 -0.11 -18.71
CA LYS A 125 -4.23 -0.68 -19.54
C LYS A 125 -3.71 -1.34 -20.80
N GLY A 126 -4.61 -2.05 -21.49
CA GLY A 126 -4.28 -2.77 -22.72
C GLY A 126 -3.49 -4.04 -22.42
N GLY A 127 -3.71 -4.62 -21.24
CA GLY A 127 -3.12 -5.89 -20.85
C GLY A 127 -4.04 -7.07 -21.12
N LYS A 128 -3.50 -8.26 -20.96
CA LYS A 128 -4.24 -9.52 -21.05
C LYS A 128 -3.66 -10.52 -20.05
N MET A 129 -3.72 -10.17 -18.77
CA MET A 129 -3.29 -11.06 -17.69
C MET A 129 -4.31 -12.17 -17.49
N PRO A 130 -4.00 -13.44 -17.79
CA PRO A 130 -4.93 -14.55 -17.59
C PRO A 130 -5.03 -14.96 -16.12
N GLU A 131 -6.09 -15.70 -15.81
CA GLU A 131 -6.27 -16.33 -14.50
C GLU A 131 -5.10 -17.28 -14.17
N GLY A 132 -4.69 -17.30 -12.90
CA GLY A 132 -3.59 -18.15 -12.39
C GLY A 132 -2.19 -17.58 -12.56
N TYR A 133 -2.03 -16.41 -13.19
CA TYR A 133 -0.76 -15.69 -13.24
C TYR A 133 -0.71 -14.59 -12.20
N THR A 134 0.50 -14.20 -11.81
CA THR A 134 0.77 -13.01 -11.00
C THR A 134 1.40 -11.94 -11.88
N VAL A 135 1.01 -10.69 -11.68
CA VAL A 135 1.60 -9.54 -12.37
C VAL A 135 2.10 -8.53 -11.37
N TYR A 136 3.29 -8.00 -11.66
CA TYR A 136 3.93 -6.96 -10.88
C TYR A 136 3.75 -5.62 -11.60
N LEU A 137 3.24 -4.62 -10.88
CA LEU A 137 3.22 -3.23 -11.34
C LEU A 137 4.29 -2.46 -10.56
N PRO A 138 5.48 -2.23 -11.14
CA PRO A 138 6.61 -1.69 -10.41
C PRO A 138 6.46 -0.20 -10.17
N PHE A 139 6.80 0.23 -8.96
CA PHE A 139 6.89 1.63 -8.57
C PHE A 139 8.06 1.83 -7.60
N ARG A 140 8.51 3.07 -7.48
CA ARG A 140 9.48 3.49 -6.48
C ARG A 140 8.73 4.12 -5.31
N ALA A 141 8.93 3.59 -4.11
CA ALA A 141 8.60 4.29 -2.88
C ALA A 141 9.82 5.10 -2.42
N GLY A 142 9.61 6.40 -2.28
CA GLY A 142 10.58 7.37 -1.76
C GLY A 142 10.89 7.12 -0.29
N ALA A 143 11.98 7.75 0.17
CA ALA A 143 12.33 7.76 1.58
C ALA A 143 11.35 8.66 2.34
N MET A 144 10.42 8.05 3.09
CA MET A 144 9.58 8.76 4.05
C MET A 144 10.37 9.02 5.33
N PHE A 145 10.25 10.22 5.89
CA PHE A 145 10.82 10.60 7.19
C PHE A 145 9.69 10.87 8.17
N ILE A 146 9.69 10.13 9.28
CA ILE A 146 8.73 10.32 10.37
C ILE A 146 9.13 11.60 11.11
N GLU A 147 8.15 12.46 11.41
CA GLU A 147 8.38 13.73 12.09
C GLU A 147 9.10 13.48 13.43
N PRO A 148 10.34 13.99 13.64
CA PRO A 148 11.12 13.70 14.83
C PRO A 148 10.42 14.05 16.13
N ALA A 149 9.65 15.14 16.16
CA ALA A 149 8.90 15.56 17.33
C ALA A 149 7.65 14.70 17.63
N SER A 150 7.24 13.84 16.70
CA SER A 150 6.07 12.98 16.87
C SER A 150 6.36 11.75 17.73
N CYS A 151 5.31 11.17 18.31
CA CYS A 151 5.38 9.86 18.97
C CYS A 151 5.09 8.69 18.00
N ALA A 152 5.04 8.93 16.68
CA ALA A 152 4.77 7.87 15.72
C ALA A 152 5.93 6.86 15.73
N LYS A 153 5.62 5.57 15.90
CA LYS A 153 6.58 4.45 15.73
C LYS A 153 6.47 3.81 14.35
N SER A 154 5.29 3.94 13.73
CA SER A 154 5.04 3.50 12.38
C SER A 154 4.05 4.43 11.68
N VAL A 155 4.19 4.54 10.36
CA VAL A 155 3.24 5.22 9.49
C VAL A 155 2.80 4.24 8.40
N LYS A 156 1.53 3.87 8.41
CA LYS A 156 0.90 2.96 7.46
C LYS A 156 0.14 3.75 6.41
N VAL A 157 0.63 3.70 5.18
CA VAL A 157 0.00 4.31 4.01
C VAL A 157 -0.95 3.30 3.39
N VAL A 158 -2.23 3.67 3.26
CA VAL A 158 -3.29 2.81 2.72
C VAL A 158 -3.57 3.20 1.28
N LEU A 159 -3.61 2.23 0.37
CA LEU A 159 -3.78 2.48 -1.07
C LEU A 159 -5.20 2.15 -1.51
N GLY A 160 -5.71 2.89 -2.50
CA GLY A 160 -6.87 2.50 -3.28
C GLY A 160 -6.44 1.81 -4.57
N ILE A 161 -6.91 0.59 -4.83
CA ILE A 161 -6.56 -0.17 -6.05
C ILE A 161 -7.83 -0.75 -6.68
N ALA A 162 -7.92 -0.75 -8.00
CA ALA A 162 -8.92 -1.54 -8.71
C ALA A 162 -8.31 -2.26 -9.92
N ASP A 163 -8.56 -3.57 -10.00
CA ASP A 163 -8.15 -4.43 -11.10
C ASP A 163 -9.35 -4.67 -12.00
N ILE A 164 -9.24 -4.31 -13.27
CA ILE A 164 -10.38 -4.18 -14.18
C ILE A 164 -10.30 -5.30 -15.21
N CYS A 165 -11.33 -6.14 -15.25
CA CYS A 165 -11.46 -7.20 -16.24
C CYS A 165 -12.44 -6.85 -17.37
N ARG A 166 -13.37 -5.92 -17.11
CA ARG A 166 -14.27 -5.38 -18.12
C ARG A 166 -14.53 -3.91 -17.87
N VAL A 167 -14.40 -3.11 -18.93
CA VAL A 167 -14.74 -1.69 -18.89
C VAL A 167 -16.25 -1.53 -18.78
N THR A 168 -16.71 -0.93 -17.68
CA THR A 168 -18.12 -0.73 -17.33
C THR A 168 -18.33 0.63 -16.66
N PRO A 169 -19.56 1.17 -16.64
CA PRO A 169 -19.90 2.28 -15.75
C PRO A 169 -19.94 1.78 -14.29
N ILE A 170 -19.98 2.70 -13.32
CA ILE A 170 -20.05 2.37 -11.88
C ILE A 170 -21.22 1.43 -11.57
N SER A 171 -22.38 1.63 -12.22
CA SER A 171 -23.56 0.77 -12.07
C SER A 171 -23.35 -0.68 -12.51
N GLY A 172 -22.25 -0.98 -13.20
CA GLY A 172 -21.88 -2.31 -13.65
C GLY A 172 -20.85 -3.00 -12.75
N PHE A 173 -20.44 -2.39 -11.63
CA PHE A 173 -19.47 -2.97 -10.71
C PHE A 173 -20.04 -4.20 -10.01
N LYS A 174 -19.29 -5.31 -10.09
CA LYS A 174 -19.58 -6.61 -9.49
C LYS A 174 -18.37 -7.53 -9.64
N ASP A 175 -18.30 -8.57 -8.81
CA ASP A 175 -17.32 -9.66 -8.99
C ASP A 175 -17.35 -10.18 -10.43
N GLY A 176 -16.18 -10.52 -10.98
CA GLY A 176 -16.10 -10.91 -12.39
C GLY A 176 -16.09 -9.75 -13.39
N VAL A 177 -16.26 -8.50 -12.97
CA VAL A 177 -16.09 -7.30 -13.82
C VAL A 177 -14.85 -6.52 -13.41
N LEU A 178 -14.64 -6.42 -12.11
CA LEU A 178 -13.49 -5.78 -11.48
C LEU A 178 -13.31 -6.38 -10.07
N GLU A 179 -12.11 -6.23 -9.54
CA GLU A 179 -11.82 -6.39 -8.12
C GLU A 179 -11.40 -5.03 -7.56
N THR A 180 -11.92 -4.64 -6.40
CA THR A 180 -11.59 -3.38 -5.74
C THR A 180 -10.93 -3.65 -4.39
N TRP A 181 -9.76 -3.09 -4.19
CA TRP A 181 -8.97 -3.15 -2.95
C TRP A 181 -8.81 -1.74 -2.41
N THR A 182 -9.94 -1.17 -1.99
CA THR A 182 -10.05 0.21 -1.53
C THR A 182 -10.41 0.24 -0.04
N PRO A 183 -10.00 1.28 0.70
CA PRO A 183 -10.51 1.49 2.05
C PRO A 183 -11.99 1.90 1.99
N ALA A 184 -12.79 1.48 2.97
CA ALA A 184 -14.19 1.90 3.08
C ALA A 184 -14.28 3.33 3.66
N VAL A 185 -14.25 4.33 2.77
CA VAL A 185 -14.22 5.76 3.13
C VAL A 185 -15.47 6.52 2.69
N GLY A 186 -16.44 5.84 2.07
CA GLY A 186 -17.65 6.43 1.51
C GLY A 186 -17.50 6.84 0.04
N SER A 187 -16.50 6.33 -0.67
CA SER A 187 -16.31 6.58 -2.11
C SER A 187 -17.26 5.70 -2.93
N LYS A 188 -17.56 6.14 -4.17
CA LYS A 188 -18.25 5.28 -5.16
C LYS A 188 -17.40 4.07 -5.60
N TYR A 189 -16.14 3.99 -5.14
CA TYR A 189 -15.20 2.91 -5.38
C TYR A 189 -14.95 2.00 -4.17
N ASP A 190 -15.67 2.18 -3.06
CA ASP A 190 -15.51 1.35 -1.85
C ASP A 190 -15.74 -0.15 -2.14
N GLY A 191 -16.58 -0.47 -3.14
CA GLY A 191 -16.82 -1.85 -3.55
C GLY A 191 -17.69 -2.63 -2.57
N VAL A 192 -18.68 -1.99 -1.94
CA VAL A 192 -19.62 -2.67 -1.03
C VAL A 192 -20.24 -3.89 -1.70
N GLY A 193 -20.01 -5.07 -1.11
CA GLY A 193 -20.48 -6.35 -1.65
C GLY A 193 -19.57 -7.02 -2.68
N LEU A 194 -18.40 -6.44 -2.98
CA LEU A 194 -17.34 -7.06 -3.78
C LEU A 194 -16.35 -7.81 -2.88
N GLY A 195 -15.66 -8.81 -3.43
CA GLY A 195 -14.73 -9.66 -2.68
C GLY A 195 -13.61 -8.93 -1.93
N GLY A 196 -13.20 -7.75 -2.42
CA GLY A 196 -12.12 -6.93 -1.84
C GLY A 196 -12.54 -5.78 -0.94
N TYR A 197 -13.83 -5.68 -0.57
CA TYR A 197 -14.36 -4.59 0.26
C TYR A 197 -13.54 -4.36 1.53
N ASP A 198 -13.13 -3.11 1.76
CA ASP A 198 -12.33 -2.65 2.91
C ASP A 198 -11.06 -3.49 3.15
N SER A 199 -10.45 -4.01 2.07
CA SER A 199 -9.23 -4.82 2.13
C SER A 199 -8.08 -4.22 1.30
N PRO A 200 -7.71 -2.95 1.54
CA PRO A 200 -6.70 -2.26 0.76
C PRO A 200 -5.30 -2.86 0.95
N ALA A 201 -4.42 -2.61 -0.03
CA ALA A 201 -2.99 -2.81 0.15
C ALA A 201 -2.41 -1.69 1.03
N THR A 202 -1.36 -1.99 1.79
CA THR A 202 -0.73 -1.03 2.71
C THR A 202 0.79 -1.08 2.63
N LEU A 203 1.43 0.08 2.77
CA LEU A 203 2.86 0.23 3.00
C LEU A 203 3.10 0.79 4.41
N THR A 204 3.75 0.03 5.28
CA THR A 204 4.12 0.46 6.62
C THR A 204 5.58 0.91 6.66
N VAL A 205 5.81 2.16 7.06
CA VAL A 205 7.14 2.72 7.32
C VAL A 205 7.40 2.61 8.82
N MET A 206 8.46 1.90 9.20
CA MET A 206 8.88 1.73 10.58
C MET A 206 9.92 2.79 10.95
N ARG A 207 9.74 3.47 12.09
CA ARG A 207 10.68 4.48 12.57
C ARG A 207 12.10 3.92 12.73
N ASP A 208 13.08 4.70 12.28
CA ASP A 208 14.49 4.41 12.51
C ASP A 208 14.89 4.90 13.90
N LEU A 209 14.80 4.02 14.90
CA LEU A 209 15.14 4.37 16.28
C LEU A 209 16.64 4.66 16.51
N VAL A 210 17.50 4.40 15.53
CA VAL A 210 18.93 4.72 15.62
C VAL A 210 19.18 6.18 15.21
N ASN A 211 18.61 6.61 14.09
CA ASN A 211 18.85 7.95 13.54
C ASN A 211 17.74 8.97 13.87
N ASN A 212 16.55 8.49 14.22
CA ASN A 212 15.38 9.26 14.64
C ASN A 212 14.76 8.63 15.90
N PRO A 213 15.47 8.64 17.05
CA PRO A 213 14.96 8.05 18.28
C PRO A 213 13.69 8.76 18.74
N MET A 214 12.79 7.99 19.33
CA MET A 214 11.57 8.53 19.92
C MET A 214 11.86 9.15 21.30
N ASP A 215 11.19 10.25 21.64
CA ASP A 215 11.28 10.83 22.98
C ASP A 215 10.76 9.85 24.04
N ALA A 216 11.40 9.83 25.22
CA ALA A 216 11.03 8.92 26.30
C ALA A 216 9.57 9.12 26.78
N SER A 217 9.02 10.32 26.65
CA SER A 217 7.63 10.64 27.00
C SER A 217 6.60 9.95 26.11
N CYS A 218 7.00 9.48 24.92
CA CYS A 218 6.11 8.77 24.00
C CYS A 218 5.80 7.33 24.40
N GLY A 219 6.51 6.78 25.40
CA GLY A 219 6.34 5.40 25.83
C GLY A 219 6.53 4.41 24.67
N ASP A 220 5.53 3.58 24.41
CA ASP A 220 5.57 2.58 23.33
C ASP A 220 5.37 3.18 21.92
N GLY A 221 5.06 4.48 21.83
CA GLY A 221 4.74 5.17 20.59
C GLY A 221 3.38 4.80 20.01
N VAL A 222 3.01 5.48 18.92
CA VAL A 222 1.71 5.32 18.26
C VAL A 222 1.84 4.84 16.83
N ASP A 223 0.88 4.03 16.38
CA ASP A 223 0.75 3.62 14.98
C ASP A 223 -0.15 4.62 14.24
N VAL A 224 0.39 5.25 13.20
CA VAL A 224 -0.33 6.24 12.40
C VAL A 224 -0.78 5.60 11.10
N GLU A 225 -2.00 5.89 10.66
CA GLU A 225 -2.51 5.49 9.35
C GLU A 225 -2.86 6.71 8.51
N ILE A 226 -2.47 6.69 7.24
CA ILE A 226 -2.80 7.72 6.26
C ILE A 226 -3.63 7.06 5.17
N ILE A 227 -4.88 7.50 5.03
CA ILE A 227 -5.89 6.86 4.19
C ILE A 227 -6.41 7.90 3.18
N PRO A 228 -6.54 7.56 1.89
CA PRO A 228 -7.13 8.47 0.91
C PRO A 228 -8.57 8.81 1.30
N SER A 229 -9.01 10.03 1.02
CA SER A 229 -10.40 10.43 1.26
C SER A 229 -11.35 9.86 0.21
N ALA A 230 -12.65 9.90 0.49
CA ALA A 230 -13.66 9.59 -0.53
C ALA A 230 -13.55 10.52 -1.75
N ALA A 231 -13.32 11.81 -1.52
CA ALA A 231 -13.19 12.80 -2.58
C ALA A 231 -11.95 12.53 -3.46
N GLN A 232 -10.84 12.13 -2.85
CA GLN A 232 -9.64 11.74 -3.56
C GLN A 232 -9.88 10.48 -4.41
N LEU A 233 -10.43 9.41 -3.82
CA LEU A 233 -10.73 8.19 -4.58
C LEU A 233 -11.69 8.49 -5.74
N ASP A 234 -12.70 9.33 -5.51
CA ASP A 234 -13.67 9.71 -6.54
C ASP A 234 -13.06 10.50 -7.70
N ARG A 235 -11.99 11.26 -7.44
CA ARG A 235 -11.23 12.07 -8.38
C ARG A 235 -10.17 11.27 -9.13
N ASP A 236 -9.42 10.44 -8.41
CA ASP A 236 -8.17 9.86 -8.90
C ASP A 236 -8.27 8.39 -9.31
N MET A 237 -9.28 7.63 -8.86
CA MET A 237 -9.48 6.26 -9.35
C MET A 237 -9.74 6.14 -10.85
N PRO A 238 -10.47 7.07 -11.52
CA PRO A 238 -10.68 7.00 -12.96
C PRO A 238 -9.37 6.85 -13.77
N ILE A 239 -9.42 6.02 -14.81
CA ILE A 239 -8.38 5.94 -15.83
C ILE A 239 -8.73 6.97 -16.90
N ILE A 240 -7.94 8.04 -16.98
CA ILE A 240 -8.05 9.08 -18.01
C ILE A 240 -6.94 8.87 -19.03
N ASN A 241 -7.31 8.68 -20.30
CA ASN A 241 -6.32 8.55 -21.38
C ASN A 241 -5.51 9.84 -21.54
N THR A 242 -4.38 9.76 -22.23
CA THR A 242 -3.52 10.91 -22.54
C THR A 242 -4.22 12.03 -23.31
N ASN A 243 -5.32 11.73 -24.01
CA ASN A 243 -6.15 12.71 -24.72
C ASN A 243 -7.28 13.30 -23.86
N GLY A 244 -7.32 13.02 -22.55
CA GLY A 244 -8.34 13.51 -21.62
C GLY A 244 -9.63 12.70 -21.57
N THR A 245 -9.80 11.69 -22.43
CA THR A 245 -11.03 10.87 -22.42
C THR A 245 -10.98 9.82 -21.31
N GLN A 246 -12.02 9.76 -20.48
CA GLN A 246 -12.17 8.72 -19.46
C GLN A 246 -12.36 7.34 -20.09
N TYR A 247 -11.46 6.42 -19.75
CA TYR A 247 -11.48 5.01 -20.17
C TYR A 247 -12.33 4.16 -19.21
N TRP A 248 -12.08 4.30 -17.90
CA TRP A 248 -12.75 3.57 -16.85
C TRP A 248 -12.96 4.46 -15.60
N PRO A 249 -14.07 4.35 -14.87
CA PRO A 249 -15.31 3.69 -15.33
C PRO A 249 -15.84 4.38 -16.59
N LYS A 250 -16.77 3.76 -17.32
CA LYS A 250 -17.46 4.49 -18.39
C LYS A 250 -18.28 5.63 -17.77
N PRO A 251 -18.23 6.84 -18.35
CA PRO A 251 -19.09 7.95 -17.95
C PRO A 251 -20.57 7.57 -17.98
#